data_AF-A0A8S9H6N4-F1
#
_entry.id   AF-A0A8S9H6N4-F1
#
_cell.length_a   1.000
_cell.length_b   1.000
_cell.length_c   1.000
_cell.angle_alpha   90.00
_cell.angle_beta   90.00
_cell.angle_gamma   90.00
#
_symmetry.space_group_name_H-M   'P 1'
#
loop_
_entity.id
_entity.type
_entity.pdbx_description
1 polymer ?
#
loop_
_entity_poly.entity_id
_entity_poly.type
_entity_poly.pdbx_seq_one_letter_code
_entity_poly.pdbx_strand_id
1 'polypeptide(L)'
;DNQAPFTINIYPFISLYNDPHFPVEFAFFDGTGDPINDKGRVYDNVLDANYDTLVWSLQKNGFGNLSIVVGEVGWPTDGDKNANMQYARRYNQGFMNRQRAGRGTPMRPGPLDAYLFSLIDEDAKSIQPGNFERHWGMFYIDGRPKYQLSLLGNGNGLVPAKDVHHMGKKWCVLAPSASLEDPQLGPSVGYACDHADCTSLGYGSSCGGLDLAQNVSYAFNSYYQVSDQVESACKFPGGISMIVTRDPSFGSCQFKIMIKSDSSGGEASTKTCLTRSVAVLLLLLMCYIVL
;
A
#
# COMPACT_ATOMS: atom_id res chain seq x y z
N ASP A 1 0.46 28.71 24.55
CA ASP A 1 -0.53 28.00 23.74
C ASP A 1 -0.27 28.39 22.30
N ASN A 2 0.15 27.44 21.46
CA ASN A 2 0.67 27.73 20.11
C ASN A 2 -0.40 27.58 19.01
N GLN A 3 -1.67 27.36 19.39
CA GLN A 3 -2.79 27.12 18.47
C GLN A 3 -2.54 25.97 17.48
N ALA A 4 -1.72 24.99 17.88
CA ALA A 4 -1.44 23.82 17.07
C ALA A 4 -2.68 22.91 16.99
N PRO A 5 -3.00 22.32 15.82
CA PRO A 5 -4.13 21.42 15.69
C PRO A 5 -3.88 20.08 16.41
N PHE A 6 -4.96 19.45 16.85
CA PHE A 6 -4.95 18.03 17.21
C PHE A 6 -5.03 17.18 15.94
N THR A 7 -4.06 16.31 15.70
CA THR A 7 -4.09 15.42 14.52
C THR A 7 -4.58 14.03 14.94
N ILE A 8 -5.55 13.48 14.22
CA ILE A 8 -6.11 12.14 14.46
C ILE A 8 -6.21 11.37 13.15
N ASN A 9 -5.95 10.06 13.18
CA ASN A 9 -6.16 9.18 12.03
C ASN A 9 -7.51 8.47 12.22
N ILE A 10 -8.37 8.48 11.20
CA ILE A 10 -9.70 7.88 11.29
C ILE A 10 -9.93 6.92 10.12
N TYR A 11 -10.12 5.66 10.47
CA TYR A 11 -10.22 4.56 9.51
C TYR A 11 -11.51 3.76 9.68
N PRO A 12 -12.62 4.16 9.03
CA PRO A 12 -13.88 3.40 9.04
C PRO A 12 -13.75 1.93 8.64
N PHE A 13 -12.82 1.61 7.73
CA PHE A 13 -12.50 0.24 7.36
C PHE A 13 -12.19 -0.65 8.58
N ILE A 14 -11.49 -0.12 9.59
CA ILE A 14 -11.09 -0.90 10.78
C ILE A 14 -12.30 -1.33 11.61
N SER A 15 -13.42 -0.59 11.56
CA SER A 15 -14.66 -1.02 12.19
C SER A 15 -15.23 -2.28 11.55
N LEU A 16 -15.17 -2.40 10.22
CA LEU A 16 -15.61 -3.60 9.47
C LEU A 16 -14.64 -4.76 9.65
N TYR A 17 -13.35 -4.46 9.80
CA TYR A 17 -12.33 -5.48 10.03
C TYR A 17 -12.46 -6.11 11.42
N ASN A 18 -12.69 -5.29 12.45
CA ASN A 18 -12.77 -5.76 13.84
C ASN A 18 -14.12 -6.36 14.23
N ASP A 19 -15.22 -5.95 13.59
CA ASP A 19 -16.56 -6.44 13.88
C ASP A 19 -17.27 -6.94 12.61
N PRO A 20 -17.48 -8.26 12.45
CA PRO A 20 -18.16 -8.82 11.28
C PRO A 20 -19.65 -8.45 11.20
N HIS A 21 -20.25 -7.91 12.27
CA HIS A 21 -21.63 -7.43 12.30
C HIS A 21 -21.74 -5.91 12.17
N PHE A 22 -20.62 -5.21 11.99
CA PHE A 22 -20.67 -3.77 11.76
C PHE A 22 -21.51 -3.46 10.52
N PRO A 23 -22.43 -2.47 10.58
CA PRO A 23 -23.28 -2.13 9.44
C PRO A 23 -22.44 -1.54 8.30
N VAL A 24 -22.11 -2.37 7.31
CA VAL A 24 -21.22 -2.03 6.18
C VAL A 24 -21.59 -0.69 5.53
N GLU A 25 -22.89 -0.46 5.31
CA GLU A 25 -23.40 0.76 4.67
C GLU A 25 -23.13 2.02 5.49
N PHE A 26 -23.04 1.92 6.82
CA PHE A 26 -22.69 3.04 7.72
C PHE A 26 -21.22 3.49 7.59
N ALA A 27 -20.39 2.74 6.87
CA ALA A 27 -19.00 3.13 6.61
C ALA A 27 -18.85 4.11 5.42
N PHE A 28 -19.91 4.28 4.62
CA PHE A 28 -19.88 5.06 3.38
C PHE A 28 -20.72 6.35 3.48
N PHE A 29 -20.73 7.14 2.41
CA PHE A 29 -21.27 8.51 2.39
C PHE A 29 -22.43 8.71 1.41
N ASP A 30 -23.02 7.62 0.92
CA ASP A 30 -24.10 7.62 -0.08
C ASP A 30 -25.50 7.53 0.52
N GLY A 31 -25.62 7.59 1.86
CA GLY A 31 -26.89 7.69 2.57
C GLY A 31 -27.71 6.40 2.59
N THR A 32 -27.08 5.26 2.30
CA THR A 32 -27.72 3.94 2.37
C THR A 32 -27.63 3.29 3.75
N GLY A 33 -26.74 3.79 4.62
CA GLY A 33 -26.61 3.31 6.00
C GLY A 33 -27.72 3.85 6.91
N ASP A 34 -28.11 3.03 7.90
CA ASP A 34 -29.08 3.43 8.92
C ASP A 34 -28.47 4.49 9.86
N PRO A 35 -29.06 5.69 9.96
CA PRO A 35 -28.50 6.75 10.81
C PRO A 35 -28.67 6.45 12.30
N ILE A 36 -27.70 6.89 13.10
CA ILE A 36 -27.74 6.85 14.56
C ILE A 36 -28.08 8.24 15.09
N ASN A 37 -29.01 8.33 16.05
CA ASN A 37 -29.34 9.55 16.76
C ASN A 37 -28.75 9.54 18.17
N ASP A 38 -27.72 10.36 18.39
CA ASP A 38 -27.17 10.64 19.72
C ASP A 38 -27.70 11.99 20.22
N LYS A 39 -28.79 11.96 20.99
CA LYS A 39 -29.36 13.13 21.68
C LYS A 39 -29.64 14.33 20.77
N GLY A 40 -30.15 14.07 19.57
CA GLY A 40 -30.48 15.07 18.55
C GLY A 40 -29.38 15.30 17.51
N ARG A 41 -28.20 14.67 17.67
CA ARG A 41 -27.16 14.63 16.63
C ARG A 41 -27.33 13.36 15.81
N VAL A 42 -27.64 13.53 14.53
CA VAL A 42 -27.84 12.42 13.61
C VAL A 42 -26.56 12.19 12.82
N TYR A 43 -26.01 10.98 12.93
CA TYR A 43 -24.86 10.52 12.18
C TYR A 43 -25.34 9.48 11.16
N ASP A 44 -25.09 9.72 9.88
CA ASP A 44 -25.41 8.80 8.78
C ASP A 44 -24.18 8.02 8.30
N ASN A 45 -23.01 8.29 8.88
CA ASN A 45 -21.77 7.58 8.60
C ASN A 45 -20.84 7.56 9.83
N VAL A 46 -19.96 6.56 9.88
CA VAL A 46 -19.08 6.32 11.03
C VAL A 46 -17.88 7.27 11.11
N LEU A 47 -17.48 7.91 10.00
CA LEU A 47 -16.41 8.92 10.01
C LEU A 47 -16.84 10.09 10.90
N ASP A 48 -18.05 10.62 10.67
CA ASP A 48 -18.59 11.74 11.44
C ASP A 48 -18.77 11.36 12.91
N ALA A 49 -19.28 10.16 13.20
CA ALA A 49 -19.45 9.67 14.56
C ALA A 49 -18.11 9.51 15.32
N ASN A 50 -17.07 8.99 14.65
CA ASN A 50 -15.73 8.88 15.25
C ASN A 50 -15.10 10.25 15.48
N TYR A 51 -15.19 11.15 14.49
CA TYR A 51 -14.65 12.50 14.61
C TYR A 51 -15.32 13.26 15.77
N ASP A 52 -16.64 13.20 15.88
CA ASP A 52 -17.38 13.90 16.93
C ASP A 52 -17.19 13.30 18.33
N THR A 53 -16.77 12.03 18.43
CA THR A 53 -16.30 11.45 19.70
C THR A 53 -15.06 12.18 20.21
N LEU A 54 -14.11 12.53 19.32
CA LEU A 54 -12.96 13.37 19.67
C LEU A 54 -13.39 14.80 19.99
N VAL A 55 -14.26 15.41 19.18
CA VAL A 55 -14.76 16.77 19.42
C VAL A 55 -15.39 16.88 20.80
N TRP A 56 -16.25 15.93 21.16
CA TRP A 56 -16.89 15.88 22.47
C TRP A 56 -15.87 15.73 23.61
N SER A 57 -14.87 14.84 23.43
CA SER A 57 -13.80 14.64 24.39
C SER A 57 -12.98 15.92 24.62
N LEU A 58 -12.59 16.61 23.56
CA LEU A 58 -11.88 17.89 23.64
C LEU A 58 -12.72 18.96 24.33
N GLN A 59 -14.01 19.08 23.98
CA GLN A 59 -14.93 20.02 24.61
C GLN A 59 -15.05 19.78 26.13
N LYS A 60 -15.18 18.52 26.56
CA LYS A 60 -15.29 18.16 27.97
C LYS A 60 -14.02 18.44 28.78
N ASN A 61 -12.88 18.49 28.11
CA ASN A 61 -11.59 18.81 28.73
C ASN A 61 -11.18 20.28 28.56
N GLY A 62 -12.09 21.16 28.12
CA GLY A 62 -11.83 22.61 28.00
C GLY A 62 -11.18 23.05 26.69
N PHE A 63 -11.04 22.15 25.72
CA PHE A 63 -10.39 22.39 24.42
C PHE A 63 -11.39 22.43 23.24
N GLY A 64 -12.63 22.88 23.48
CA GLY A 64 -13.71 22.82 22.48
C GLY A 64 -13.40 23.56 21.16
N ASN A 65 -12.55 24.59 21.21
CA ASN A 65 -12.13 25.39 20.05
C ASN A 65 -10.83 24.90 19.38
N LEU A 66 -10.21 23.83 19.87
CA LEU A 66 -8.97 23.31 19.29
C LEU A 66 -9.22 22.81 17.87
N SER A 67 -8.44 23.28 16.89
CA SER A 67 -8.53 22.78 15.51
C SER A 67 -8.17 21.29 15.46
N ILE A 68 -8.81 20.55 14.56
CA ILE A 68 -8.55 19.11 14.38
C ILE A 68 -8.25 18.88 12.92
N VAL A 69 -7.18 18.12 12.67
CA VAL A 69 -6.78 17.64 11.34
C VAL A 69 -6.94 16.13 11.33
N VAL A 70 -7.57 15.60 10.30
CA VAL A 70 -7.60 14.15 10.04
C VAL A 70 -6.29 13.79 9.33
N GLY A 71 -5.30 13.32 10.08
CA GLY A 71 -3.95 13.03 9.61
C GLY A 71 -3.91 11.90 8.58
N GLU A 72 -4.83 10.96 8.67
CA GLU A 72 -4.99 9.87 7.71
C GLU A 72 -6.46 9.46 7.61
N VAL A 73 -6.95 9.30 6.38
CA VAL A 73 -8.26 8.76 6.07
C VAL A 73 -8.22 8.07 4.71
N GLY A 74 -8.83 6.89 4.60
CA GLY A 74 -8.78 6.13 3.35
C GLY A 74 -9.46 4.78 3.47
N TRP A 75 -9.18 3.91 2.51
CA TRP A 75 -9.73 2.56 2.48
C TRP A 75 -8.82 1.62 1.66
N PRO A 76 -8.45 0.44 2.18
CA PRO A 76 -7.56 -0.48 1.49
C PRO A 76 -8.26 -1.21 0.34
N THR A 77 -7.48 -1.63 -0.64
CA THR A 77 -7.97 -2.13 -1.93
C THR A 77 -7.78 -3.63 -2.12
N ASP A 78 -7.09 -4.28 -1.19
CA ASP A 78 -6.82 -5.71 -1.17
C ASP A 78 -6.41 -6.14 0.27
N GLY A 79 -6.24 -7.44 0.50
CA GLY A 79 -5.74 -7.99 1.77
C GLY A 79 -6.82 -8.31 2.82
N ASP A 80 -8.10 -8.10 2.51
CA ASP A 80 -9.27 -8.48 3.31
C ASP A 80 -10.54 -8.51 2.43
N LYS A 81 -11.57 -9.26 2.82
CA LYS A 81 -12.86 -9.33 2.09
C LYS A 81 -13.54 -7.96 1.88
N ASN A 82 -13.35 -7.03 2.82
CA ASN A 82 -13.88 -5.67 2.77
C ASN A 82 -12.84 -4.67 2.20
N ALA A 83 -11.61 -5.11 1.96
CA ALA A 83 -10.56 -4.33 1.29
C ALA A 83 -10.55 -4.69 -0.19
N ASN A 84 -11.28 -3.91 -0.99
CA ASN A 84 -11.38 -4.13 -2.43
C ASN A 84 -11.49 -2.80 -3.18
N MET A 85 -11.14 -2.80 -4.48
CA MET A 85 -11.16 -1.57 -5.29
C MET A 85 -12.54 -0.90 -5.36
N GLN A 86 -13.63 -1.66 -5.28
CA GLN A 86 -14.98 -1.11 -5.30
C GLN A 86 -15.26 -0.29 -4.04
N TYR A 87 -14.97 -0.84 -2.86
CA TYR A 87 -15.16 -0.15 -1.58
C TYR A 87 -14.17 1.01 -1.42
N ALA A 88 -12.93 0.82 -1.84
CA ALA A 88 -11.95 1.91 -1.82
C ALA A 88 -12.38 3.10 -2.68
N ARG A 89 -12.86 2.83 -3.91
CA ARG A 89 -13.44 3.86 -4.77
C ARG A 89 -14.67 4.50 -4.14
N ARG A 90 -15.61 3.69 -3.61
CA ARG A 90 -16.85 4.17 -2.97
C ARG A 90 -16.54 5.12 -1.82
N TYR A 91 -15.64 4.71 -0.93
CA TYR A 91 -15.24 5.49 0.24
C TYR A 91 -14.49 6.77 -0.15
N ASN A 92 -13.40 6.66 -0.91
CA ASN A 92 -12.57 7.82 -1.24
C ASN A 92 -13.30 8.82 -2.14
N GLN A 93 -14.12 8.35 -3.10
CA GLN A 93 -14.92 9.26 -3.92
C GLN A 93 -16.03 9.93 -3.10
N GLY A 94 -16.72 9.18 -2.22
CA GLY A 94 -17.70 9.74 -1.30
C GLY A 94 -17.08 10.78 -0.36
N PHE A 95 -15.85 10.53 0.10
CA PHE A 95 -15.09 11.48 0.90
C PHE A 95 -14.84 12.78 0.14
N MET A 96 -14.34 12.70 -1.09
CA MET A 96 -14.11 13.89 -1.91
C MET A 96 -15.41 14.62 -2.27
N ASN A 97 -16.52 13.90 -2.46
CA ASN A 97 -17.83 14.51 -2.71
C ASN A 97 -18.29 15.35 -1.51
N ARG A 98 -18.19 14.80 -0.29
CA ARG A 98 -18.49 15.50 0.97
C ARG A 98 -17.66 16.77 1.13
N GLN A 99 -16.35 16.68 0.88
CA GLN A 99 -15.45 17.82 1.02
C GLN A 99 -15.83 18.96 0.09
N ARG A 100 -16.18 18.65 -1.17
CA ARG A 100 -16.63 19.66 -2.13
C ARG A 100 -17.99 20.26 -1.79
N ALA A 101 -18.87 19.49 -1.14
CA ALA A 101 -20.14 19.98 -0.65
C ALA A 101 -20.00 20.86 0.61
N GLY A 102 -18.78 21.04 1.14
CA GLY A 102 -18.54 21.76 2.39
C GLY A 102 -19.18 21.09 3.60
N ARG A 103 -19.45 19.77 3.51
CA ARG A 103 -20.15 19.02 4.55
C ARG A 103 -19.17 18.60 5.64
N GLY A 104 -19.47 19.03 6.87
CA GLY A 104 -18.76 18.62 8.08
C GLY A 104 -19.54 17.60 8.88
N THR A 105 -19.23 17.54 10.18
CA THR A 105 -19.91 16.67 11.14
C THR A 105 -21.04 17.41 11.86
N PRO A 106 -21.96 16.68 12.53
CA PRO A 106 -23.00 17.29 13.37
C PRO A 106 -22.47 18.26 14.44
N MET A 107 -21.30 18.04 15.03
CA MET A 107 -20.69 18.95 16.02
C MET A 107 -19.78 20.01 15.42
N ARG A 108 -19.19 19.77 14.25
CA ARG A 108 -18.34 20.73 13.53
C ARG A 108 -18.76 20.82 12.06
N PRO A 109 -19.72 21.72 11.75
CA PRO A 109 -20.11 22.00 10.38
C PRO A 109 -18.94 22.58 9.57
N GLY A 110 -18.89 22.27 8.27
CA GLY A 110 -17.84 22.71 7.35
C GLY A 110 -16.86 21.60 6.97
N PRO A 111 -16.12 21.75 5.86
CA PRO A 111 -15.21 20.72 5.39
C PRO A 111 -14.09 20.43 6.40
N LEU A 112 -13.62 19.18 6.43
CA LEU A 112 -12.56 18.74 7.33
C LEU A 112 -11.18 19.01 6.71
N ASP A 113 -10.19 19.44 7.49
CA ASP A 113 -8.80 19.36 7.06
C ASP A 113 -8.35 17.89 7.16
N ALA A 114 -7.99 17.28 6.03
CA ALA A 114 -7.73 15.84 5.98
C ALA A 114 -6.70 15.44 4.92
N TYR A 115 -5.96 14.36 5.20
CA TYR A 115 -5.00 13.75 4.25
C TYR A 115 -5.47 12.35 3.86
N LEU A 116 -5.62 12.12 2.56
CA LEU A 116 -5.93 10.79 2.04
C LEU A 116 -4.74 9.84 2.24
N PHE A 117 -4.98 8.72 2.90
CA PHE A 117 -4.01 7.65 3.09
C PHE A 117 -4.32 6.49 2.13
N SER A 118 -3.44 6.15 1.19
CA SER A 118 -2.15 6.79 0.87
C SER A 118 -1.97 6.94 -0.64
N LEU A 119 -0.84 7.53 -1.05
CA LEU A 119 -0.57 7.75 -2.47
C LEU A 119 -0.34 6.42 -3.21
N ILE A 120 0.57 5.59 -2.70
CA ILE A 120 0.97 4.31 -3.31
C ILE A 120 0.81 3.17 -2.31
N ASP A 121 0.65 1.96 -2.82
CA ASP A 121 0.82 0.75 -2.00
C ASP A 121 2.26 0.69 -1.46
N GLU A 122 2.42 0.26 -0.20
CA GLU A 122 3.68 0.23 0.52
C GLU A 122 4.04 -1.21 0.88
N ASP A 123 4.70 -1.93 -0.03
CA ASP A 123 4.94 -3.38 0.10
C ASP A 123 5.96 -3.78 1.19
N ALA A 124 6.67 -2.80 1.76
CA ALA A 124 7.54 -2.96 2.93
C ALA A 124 6.83 -2.67 4.27
N LYS A 125 5.56 -2.29 4.27
CA LYS A 125 4.80 -1.98 5.49
C LYS A 125 4.58 -3.23 6.35
N SER A 126 4.58 -3.06 7.67
CA SER A 126 4.28 -4.13 8.62
C SER A 126 2.86 -4.63 8.41
N ILE A 127 2.70 -5.95 8.37
CA ILE A 127 1.41 -6.64 8.21
C ILE A 127 0.83 -7.11 9.55
N GLN A 128 1.42 -6.71 10.68
CA GLN A 128 0.96 -7.12 12.01
C GLN A 128 -0.52 -6.79 12.27
N PRO A 129 -1.05 -5.62 11.86
CA PRO A 129 -2.50 -5.36 11.94
C PRO A 129 -3.35 -6.25 11.02
N GLY A 130 -2.82 -6.60 9.84
CA GLY A 130 -3.47 -7.45 8.85
C GLY A 130 -2.84 -7.30 7.46
N ASN A 131 -3.21 -8.21 6.54
CA ASN A 131 -2.70 -8.23 5.18
C ASN A 131 -3.04 -6.95 4.38
N PHE A 132 -4.14 -6.26 4.73
CA PHE A 132 -4.59 -5.03 4.08
C PHE A 132 -3.61 -3.84 4.23
N GLU A 133 -2.68 -3.89 5.18
CA GLU A 133 -1.77 -2.78 5.49
C GLU A 133 -0.92 -2.32 4.30
N ARG A 134 -0.66 -3.20 3.34
CA ARG A 134 0.16 -2.90 2.15
C ARG A 134 -0.66 -2.32 0.98
N HIS A 135 -1.98 -2.16 1.12
CA HIS A 135 -2.91 -1.95 -0.01
C HIS A 135 -3.75 -0.67 0.08
N TRP A 136 -3.29 0.35 0.79
CA TRP A 136 -4.00 1.63 0.98
C TRP A 136 -3.82 2.62 -0.19
N GLY A 137 -2.95 2.31 -1.15
CA GLY A 137 -2.63 3.20 -2.24
C GLY A 137 -3.83 3.54 -3.12
N MET A 138 -3.91 4.79 -3.55
CA MET A 138 -4.71 5.17 -4.72
C MET A 138 -4.06 4.71 -6.03
N PHE A 139 -2.74 4.53 -6.00
CA PHE A 139 -1.92 4.06 -7.10
C PHE A 139 -1.20 2.76 -6.71
N TYR A 140 -0.90 1.93 -7.72
CA TYR A 140 0.12 0.90 -7.58
C TYR A 140 1.51 1.54 -7.41
N ILE A 141 2.51 0.75 -7.04
CA ILE A 141 3.90 1.21 -6.91
C ILE A 141 4.48 1.83 -8.19
N ASP A 142 3.95 1.42 -9.36
CA ASP A 142 4.33 1.95 -10.67
C ASP A 142 3.55 3.22 -11.06
N GLY A 143 2.77 3.79 -10.13
CA GLY A 143 2.01 5.01 -10.34
C GLY A 143 0.81 4.85 -11.27
N ARG A 144 0.38 3.63 -11.63
CA ARG A 144 -0.91 3.40 -12.29
C ARG A 144 -2.05 3.54 -11.27
N PRO A 145 -3.13 4.27 -11.60
CA PRO A 145 -4.27 4.42 -10.70
C PRO A 145 -5.01 3.08 -10.55
N LYS A 146 -5.38 2.74 -9.32
CA LYS A 146 -6.09 1.48 -9.00
C LYS A 146 -7.59 1.57 -9.30
N TYR A 147 -8.15 2.77 -9.23
CA TYR A 147 -9.55 3.04 -9.51
C TYR A 147 -9.75 4.51 -9.91
N GLN A 148 -10.87 4.79 -10.56
CA GLN A 148 -11.25 6.16 -10.92
C GLN A 148 -11.58 6.97 -9.65
N LEU A 149 -10.85 8.05 -9.40
CA LEU A 149 -11.09 9.00 -8.31
C LEU A 149 -10.94 10.45 -8.81
N SER A 150 -11.95 11.28 -8.55
CA SER A 150 -11.94 12.71 -8.85
C SER A 150 -11.70 13.51 -7.56
N LEU A 151 -10.50 14.08 -7.45
CA LEU A 151 -10.10 14.92 -6.31
C LEU A 151 -10.75 16.30 -6.39
N LEU A 152 -10.62 17.00 -7.53
CA LEU A 152 -10.99 18.41 -7.69
C LEU A 152 -12.33 18.65 -8.41
N GLY A 153 -13.09 17.60 -8.75
CA GLY A 153 -14.42 17.74 -9.39
C GLY A 153 -14.41 17.94 -10.91
N ASN A 154 -13.26 18.21 -11.53
CA ASN A 154 -13.14 18.55 -12.96
C ASN A 154 -13.10 17.32 -13.91
N GLY A 155 -13.47 16.13 -13.43
CA GLY A 155 -13.58 14.91 -14.25
C GLY A 155 -12.27 14.22 -14.67
N ASN A 156 -11.12 14.87 -14.51
CA ASN A 156 -9.83 14.37 -15.05
C ASN A 156 -9.24 13.12 -14.35
N GLY A 157 -9.90 12.60 -13.30
CA GLY A 157 -9.46 11.40 -12.61
C GLY A 157 -8.07 11.50 -11.99
N LEU A 158 -7.53 10.34 -11.61
CA LEU A 158 -6.13 10.20 -11.24
C LEU A 158 -5.29 10.07 -12.52
N VAL A 159 -4.17 10.78 -12.56
CA VAL A 159 -3.24 10.76 -13.70
C VAL A 159 -2.13 9.75 -13.42
N PRO A 160 -1.88 8.77 -14.31
CA PRO A 160 -0.80 7.81 -14.11
C PRO A 160 0.58 8.49 -14.17
N ALA A 161 1.55 7.90 -13.47
CA ALA A 161 2.95 8.27 -13.63
C ALA A 161 3.42 8.06 -15.10
N LYS A 162 4.34 8.90 -15.55
CA LYS A 162 4.93 8.84 -16.89
C LYS A 162 6.33 8.24 -16.83
N ASP A 163 6.77 7.70 -17.96
CA ASP A 163 8.13 7.17 -18.15
C ASP A 163 8.53 6.09 -17.13
N VAL A 164 7.56 5.28 -16.70
CA VAL A 164 7.79 4.14 -15.81
C VAL A 164 8.19 2.92 -16.63
N HIS A 165 9.45 2.50 -16.48
CA HIS A 165 9.97 1.31 -17.15
C HIS A 165 9.78 0.08 -16.25
N HIS A 166 9.15 -0.98 -16.78
CA HIS A 166 9.06 -2.27 -16.09
C HIS A 166 10.24 -3.17 -16.43
N MET A 167 10.48 -4.16 -15.57
CA MET A 167 11.38 -5.28 -15.86
C MET A 167 10.84 -6.15 -17.01
N GLY A 168 11.60 -7.17 -17.40
CA GLY A 168 11.22 -8.08 -18.49
C GLY A 168 9.90 -8.81 -18.20
N LYS A 169 9.16 -9.16 -19.25
CA LYS A 169 7.95 -10.01 -19.16
C LYS A 169 8.33 -11.46 -18.87
N LYS A 170 8.78 -11.70 -17.65
CA LYS A 170 9.22 -12.99 -17.10
C LYS A 170 8.63 -13.14 -15.72
N TRP A 171 8.18 -14.34 -15.40
CA TRP A 171 7.62 -14.71 -14.10
C TRP A 171 8.26 -16.00 -13.61
N CYS A 172 8.44 -16.12 -12.31
CA CYS A 172 8.83 -17.38 -11.69
C CYS A 172 7.56 -18.10 -11.21
N VAL A 173 7.36 -19.34 -11.65
CA VAL A 173 6.17 -20.13 -11.32
C VAL A 173 6.57 -21.53 -10.84
N LEU A 174 5.63 -22.24 -10.21
CA LEU A 174 5.80 -23.67 -9.95
C LEU A 174 5.92 -24.42 -11.29
N ALA A 175 6.95 -25.25 -11.42
CA ALA A 175 7.17 -26.05 -12.62
C ALA A 175 6.03 -27.07 -12.78
N PRO A 176 5.47 -27.29 -13.98
CA PRO A 176 4.43 -28.29 -14.22
C PRO A 176 4.85 -29.72 -13.86
N SER A 177 6.16 -30.00 -13.82
CA SER A 177 6.73 -31.29 -13.41
C SER A 177 6.95 -31.42 -11.91
N ALA A 178 6.75 -30.36 -11.12
CA ALA A 178 6.92 -30.38 -9.67
C ALA A 178 5.79 -31.16 -8.99
N SER A 179 6.12 -31.97 -7.98
CA SER A 179 5.13 -32.60 -7.11
C SER A 179 4.67 -31.60 -6.04
N LEU A 180 3.36 -31.57 -5.78
CA LEU A 180 2.79 -30.74 -4.71
C LEU A 180 3.10 -31.29 -3.31
N GLU A 181 3.66 -32.50 -3.26
CA GLU A 181 4.10 -33.22 -2.07
C GLU A 181 5.60 -33.10 -1.85
N ASP A 182 6.31 -32.32 -2.68
CA ASP A 182 7.76 -32.09 -2.52
C ASP A 182 8.03 -31.46 -1.14
N PRO A 183 8.92 -32.06 -0.31
CA PRO A 183 9.21 -31.55 1.04
C PRO A 183 9.82 -30.14 1.03
N GLN A 184 10.34 -29.66 -0.10
CA GLN A 184 10.86 -28.30 -0.27
C GLN A 184 9.79 -27.28 -0.63
N LEU A 185 8.56 -27.69 -0.97
CA LEU A 185 7.49 -26.79 -1.40
C LEU A 185 7.13 -25.77 -0.30
N GLY A 186 6.76 -26.27 0.89
CA GLY A 186 6.37 -25.42 2.02
C GLY A 186 7.46 -24.44 2.45
N PRO A 187 8.70 -24.91 2.72
CA PRO A 187 9.83 -24.02 3.03
C PRO A 187 10.13 -22.99 1.93
N SER A 188 10.00 -23.36 0.66
CA SER A 188 10.23 -22.45 -0.48
C SER A 188 9.18 -21.34 -0.54
N VAL A 189 7.90 -21.67 -0.33
CA VAL A 189 6.82 -20.68 -0.25
C VAL A 189 7.02 -19.76 0.96
N GLY A 190 7.35 -20.32 2.13
CA GLY A 190 7.65 -19.55 3.33
C GLY A 190 8.78 -18.55 3.10
N TYR A 191 9.92 -19.02 2.57
CA TYR A 191 11.04 -18.16 2.22
C TYR A 191 10.67 -17.04 1.26
N ALA A 192 9.90 -17.36 0.21
CA ALA A 192 9.45 -16.37 -0.76
C ALA A 192 8.57 -15.29 -0.12
N CYS A 193 7.65 -15.68 0.76
CA CYS A 193 6.74 -14.76 1.44
C CYS A 193 7.36 -14.01 2.62
N ASP A 194 8.46 -14.51 3.19
CA ASP A 194 9.25 -13.78 4.20
C ASP A 194 10.06 -12.64 3.57
N HIS A 195 10.40 -12.75 2.29
CA HIS A 195 11.24 -11.80 1.56
C HIS A 195 10.50 -11.01 0.48
N ALA A 196 9.18 -11.19 0.35
CA ALA A 196 8.35 -10.50 -0.63
C ALA A 196 6.91 -10.34 -0.13
N ASP A 197 6.09 -9.65 -0.93
CA ASP A 197 4.69 -9.43 -0.58
C ASP A 197 3.76 -10.53 -1.10
N CYS A 198 3.26 -11.34 -0.18
CA CYS A 198 2.28 -12.41 -0.40
C CYS A 198 0.89 -12.07 0.16
N THR A 199 0.66 -10.85 0.65
CA THR A 199 -0.57 -10.50 1.39
C THR A 199 -1.87 -10.65 0.58
N SER A 200 -1.81 -10.54 -0.74
CA SER A 200 -2.95 -10.77 -1.65
C SER A 200 -3.43 -12.22 -1.73
N LEU A 201 -2.67 -13.18 -1.19
CA LEU A 201 -3.06 -14.60 -1.12
C LEU A 201 -4.06 -14.89 0.01
N GLY A 202 -4.28 -13.93 0.91
CA GLY A 202 -5.20 -14.09 2.03
C GLY A 202 -6.65 -14.33 1.60
N TYR A 203 -7.44 -14.95 2.48
CA TYR A 203 -8.87 -15.12 2.23
C TYR A 203 -9.56 -13.76 1.99
N GLY A 204 -10.45 -13.72 0.99
CA GLY A 204 -11.17 -12.49 0.62
C GLY A 204 -10.34 -11.46 -0.16
N SER A 205 -9.05 -11.71 -0.37
CA SER A 205 -8.15 -10.86 -1.16
C SER A 205 -8.23 -11.20 -2.66
N SER A 206 -7.60 -10.37 -3.50
CA SER A 206 -7.64 -10.44 -4.97
C SER A 206 -7.11 -11.76 -5.55
N CYS A 207 -6.21 -12.44 -4.82
CA CYS A 207 -5.63 -13.74 -5.15
C CYS A 207 -6.03 -14.86 -4.17
N GLY A 208 -7.04 -14.64 -3.30
CA GLY A 208 -7.48 -15.64 -2.33
C GLY A 208 -8.20 -16.85 -2.94
N GLY A 209 -8.56 -16.80 -4.23
CA GLY A 209 -9.23 -17.87 -4.97
C GLY A 209 -8.32 -18.73 -5.85
N LEU A 210 -7.00 -18.56 -5.76
CA LEU A 210 -6.03 -19.37 -6.51
C LEU A 210 -6.02 -20.83 -6.02
N ASP A 211 -5.79 -21.77 -6.94
CA ASP A 211 -5.45 -23.14 -6.54
C ASP A 211 -4.05 -23.23 -5.92
N LEU A 212 -3.67 -24.40 -5.40
CA LEU A 212 -2.38 -24.57 -4.71
C LEU A 212 -1.18 -24.26 -5.63
N ALA A 213 -1.20 -24.71 -6.88
CA ALA A 213 -0.09 -24.51 -7.80
C ALA A 213 0.06 -23.02 -8.19
N GLN A 214 -1.06 -22.34 -8.40
CA GLN A 214 -1.12 -20.91 -8.65
C GLN A 214 -0.68 -20.11 -7.43
N ASN A 215 -1.08 -20.51 -6.22
CA ASN A 215 -0.69 -19.86 -4.97
C ASN A 215 0.83 -19.92 -4.75
N VAL A 216 1.44 -21.10 -4.95
CA VAL A 216 2.90 -21.26 -4.92
C VAL A 216 3.57 -20.40 -5.99
N SER A 217 3.01 -20.39 -7.21
CA SER A 217 3.53 -19.58 -8.30
C SER A 217 3.50 -18.08 -7.98
N TYR A 218 2.45 -17.60 -7.29
CA TYR A 218 2.34 -16.20 -6.88
C TYR A 218 3.46 -15.84 -5.90
N ALA A 219 3.68 -16.68 -4.89
CA ALA A 219 4.76 -16.48 -3.91
C ALA A 219 6.14 -16.46 -4.60
N PHE A 220 6.42 -17.44 -5.45
CA PHE A 220 7.67 -17.51 -6.21
C PHE A 220 7.88 -16.29 -7.10
N ASN A 221 6.82 -15.83 -7.78
CA ASN A 221 6.90 -14.63 -8.60
C ASN A 221 7.12 -13.38 -7.74
N SER A 222 6.42 -13.22 -6.62
CA SER A 222 6.62 -12.07 -5.73
C SER A 222 8.09 -11.92 -5.32
N TYR A 223 8.74 -13.02 -4.90
CA TYR A 223 10.16 -13.03 -4.56
C TYR A 223 11.07 -12.79 -5.77
N TYR A 224 10.81 -13.44 -6.89
CA TYR A 224 11.59 -13.28 -8.12
C TYR A 224 11.61 -11.82 -8.61
N GLN A 225 10.49 -11.12 -8.51
CA GLN A 225 10.38 -9.74 -9.00
C GLN A 225 11.07 -8.73 -8.08
N VAL A 226 10.99 -8.89 -6.76
CA VAL A 226 11.73 -8.02 -5.81
C VAL A 226 13.23 -8.33 -5.79
N SER A 227 13.63 -9.48 -6.34
CA SER A 227 15.03 -9.90 -6.52
C SER A 227 15.58 -9.54 -7.91
N ASP A 228 15.09 -8.48 -8.54
CA ASP A 228 15.56 -7.98 -9.84
C ASP A 228 15.56 -9.02 -10.98
N GLN A 229 14.66 -10.00 -10.92
CA GLN A 229 14.55 -11.08 -11.91
C GLN A 229 15.84 -11.89 -12.12
N VAL A 230 16.77 -11.90 -11.16
CA VAL A 230 18.00 -12.69 -11.26
C VAL A 230 17.67 -14.17 -11.35
N GLU A 231 18.36 -14.90 -12.23
CA GLU A 231 18.00 -16.29 -12.55
C GLU A 231 18.03 -17.20 -11.30
N SER A 232 18.95 -16.95 -10.37
CA SER A 232 19.05 -17.68 -9.10
C SER A 232 17.85 -17.50 -8.18
N ALA A 233 17.13 -16.38 -8.27
CA ALA A 233 15.94 -16.14 -7.45
C ALA A 233 14.75 -17.03 -7.86
N CYS A 234 14.80 -17.66 -9.04
CA CYS A 234 13.83 -18.66 -9.48
C CYS A 234 14.39 -20.10 -9.45
N LYS A 235 15.43 -20.36 -8.64
CA LYS A 235 16.00 -21.70 -8.44
C LYS A 235 15.68 -22.20 -7.03
N PHE A 236 14.40 -22.43 -6.75
CA PHE A 236 13.98 -23.02 -5.49
C PHE A 236 14.47 -24.47 -5.38
N PRO A 237 14.81 -24.95 -4.16
CA PRO A 237 15.27 -26.31 -3.94
C PRO A 237 14.30 -27.37 -4.50
N GLY A 238 14.85 -28.52 -4.92
CA GLY A 238 14.06 -29.58 -5.55
C GLY A 238 13.79 -29.38 -7.06
N GLY A 239 14.21 -28.24 -7.63
CA GLY A 239 13.96 -27.96 -9.06
C GLY A 239 12.46 -27.73 -9.36
N ILE A 240 11.72 -27.27 -8.35
CA ILE A 240 10.26 -27.12 -8.38
C ILE A 240 9.79 -25.83 -9.05
N SER A 241 10.70 -24.94 -9.42
CA SER A 241 10.37 -23.63 -10.01
C SER A 241 10.92 -23.49 -11.42
N MET A 242 10.25 -22.68 -12.23
CA MET A 242 10.73 -22.33 -13.57
C MET A 242 10.36 -20.91 -13.96
N ILE A 243 11.17 -20.32 -14.85
CA ILE A 243 10.88 -19.01 -15.45
C ILE A 243 10.00 -19.22 -16.68
N VAL A 244 8.91 -18.47 -16.77
CA VAL A 244 8.00 -18.43 -17.92
C VAL A 244 7.89 -17.03 -18.48
N THR A 245 7.55 -16.92 -19.76
CA THR A 245 7.30 -15.64 -20.46
C THR A 245 5.83 -15.43 -20.80
N ARG A 246 4.97 -16.40 -20.46
CA ARG A 246 3.52 -16.29 -20.56
C ARG A 246 3.00 -15.81 -19.21
N ASP A 247 2.18 -14.76 -19.24
CA ASP A 247 1.55 -14.18 -18.05
C ASP A 247 0.69 -15.25 -17.32
N PRO A 248 1.02 -15.59 -16.07
CA PRO A 248 0.29 -16.57 -15.27
C PRO A 248 -0.91 -15.99 -14.51
N SER A 249 -1.20 -14.69 -14.66
CA SER A 249 -2.33 -14.03 -14.00
C SER A 249 -3.67 -14.71 -14.30
N PHE A 250 -4.56 -14.75 -13.30
CA PHE A 250 -5.84 -15.45 -13.40
C PHE A 250 -6.96 -14.68 -12.71
N GLY A 251 -8.06 -14.45 -13.42
CA GLY A 251 -9.21 -13.69 -12.91
C GLY A 251 -8.82 -12.29 -12.45
N SER A 252 -9.11 -11.95 -11.20
CA SER A 252 -8.72 -10.69 -10.57
C SER A 252 -7.27 -10.66 -10.06
N CYS A 253 -6.61 -11.82 -9.96
CA CYS A 253 -5.27 -11.92 -9.43
C CYS A 253 -4.22 -11.58 -10.50
N GLN A 254 -3.43 -10.54 -10.25
CA GLN A 254 -2.40 -10.05 -11.15
C GLN A 254 -1.01 -10.44 -10.63
N PHE A 255 -0.24 -11.17 -11.44
CA PHE A 255 1.15 -11.48 -11.13
C PHE A 255 2.03 -10.31 -11.56
N LYS A 256 2.49 -9.52 -10.58
CA LYS A 256 3.22 -8.29 -10.85
C LYS A 256 4.53 -8.51 -11.61
N ILE A 257 4.90 -7.49 -12.39
CA ILE A 257 6.27 -7.25 -12.87
C ILE A 257 6.75 -5.99 -12.16
N MET A 258 7.93 -6.03 -11.56
CA MET A 258 8.47 -4.86 -10.84
C MET A 258 8.96 -3.77 -11.80
N ILE A 259 8.99 -2.54 -11.29
CA ILE A 259 9.60 -1.41 -11.98
C ILE A 259 11.12 -1.60 -12.08
N LYS A 260 11.71 -1.20 -13.20
CA LYS A 260 13.16 -1.19 -13.36
C LYS A 260 13.72 0.00 -12.58
N SER A 261 14.41 -0.28 -11.48
CA SER A 261 15.19 0.72 -10.76
C SER A 261 16.51 0.98 -11.49
N ASP A 262 16.96 2.24 -11.54
CA ASP A 262 18.24 2.63 -12.18
C ASP A 262 19.47 1.96 -11.53
N SER A 263 19.31 1.33 -10.36
CA SER A 263 20.33 0.47 -9.74
C SER A 263 20.59 -0.85 -10.49
N SER A 264 19.75 -1.23 -11.46
CA SER A 264 19.81 -2.52 -12.17
C SER A 264 20.53 -2.47 -13.53
N GLY A 265 21.28 -1.40 -13.82
CA GLY A 265 21.90 -1.16 -15.13
C GLY A 265 23.41 -0.90 -15.13
N GLY A 266 24.10 -1.10 -14.01
CA GLY A 266 25.55 -0.92 -13.95
C GLY A 266 26.27 -2.24 -13.74
N GLU A 267 26.81 -2.82 -14.82
CA GLU A 267 28.14 -3.41 -14.67
C GLU A 267 28.99 -2.37 -13.95
N ALA A 268 29.53 -2.71 -12.79
CA ALA A 268 30.57 -1.92 -12.16
C ALA A 268 31.77 -1.93 -13.12
N SER A 269 31.75 -1.05 -14.11
CA SER A 269 32.94 -0.67 -14.84
C SER A 269 33.78 0.08 -13.83
N THR A 270 34.67 -0.66 -13.18
CA THR A 270 35.76 -0.13 -12.38
C THR A 270 36.67 0.66 -13.32
N LYS A 271 36.24 1.85 -13.72
CA LYS A 271 37.14 2.88 -14.22
C LYS A 271 37.88 3.38 -13.01
N THR A 272 39.02 2.77 -12.74
CA THR A 272 40.05 3.28 -11.86
C THR A 272 40.44 4.67 -12.38
N CYS A 273 39.76 5.70 -11.90
CA CYS A 273 40.21 7.07 -12.05
C CYS A 273 41.38 7.20 -11.07
N LEU A 274 42.60 6.99 -11.57
CA LEU A 274 43.81 7.42 -10.87
C LEU A 274 43.74 8.94 -10.73
N THR A 275 43.13 9.40 -9.66
CA THR A 275 43.25 10.79 -9.23
C THR A 275 44.68 10.99 -8.75
N ARG A 276 45.39 11.81 -9.52
CA ARG A 276 46.79 12.22 -9.35
C ARG A 276 46.99 13.11 -8.11
N SER A 277 46.55 12.68 -6.94
CA SER A 277 46.55 13.51 -5.73
C SER A 277 47.35 12.96 -4.55
N VAL A 278 48.03 11.82 -4.69
CA VAL A 278 48.89 11.28 -3.61
C VAL A 278 50.36 11.73 -3.73
N ALA A 279 50.75 12.37 -4.84
CA ALA A 279 52.13 12.83 -5.03
C ALA A 279 52.48 14.15 -4.29
N VAL A 280 51.49 14.86 -3.72
CA VAL A 280 51.75 16.16 -3.06
C VAL A 280 51.85 16.04 -1.53
N LEU A 281 51.29 14.98 -0.92
CA LEU A 281 51.40 14.80 0.53
C LEU A 281 52.73 14.19 1.00
N LEU A 282 53.49 13.53 0.12
CA LEU A 282 54.82 12.96 0.47
C LEU A 282 55.97 13.96 0.28
N LEU A 283 55.77 15.08 -0.41
CA LEU A 283 56.77 16.15 -0.55
C LEU A 283 56.72 17.17 0.59
N LEU A 284 55.59 17.30 1.29
CA LEU A 284 55.45 18.23 2.43
C LEU A 284 55.96 17.63 3.76
N LEU A 285 56.09 16.31 3.86
CA LEU A 285 56.65 15.63 5.04
C LEU A 285 58.19 15.52 5.03
N MET A 286 58.86 15.82 3.91
CA MET A 286 60.34 15.88 3.83
C MET A 286 60.89 17.29 4.12
N CYS A 287 60.07 18.34 4.12
CA CYS A 287 60.50 19.70 4.49
C CYS A 287 60.44 20.00 6.00
N TYR A 288 59.91 19.10 6.83
CA TYR A 288 59.84 19.27 8.29
C TYR A 288 60.97 18.58 9.07
N ILE A 289 61.96 17.97 8.39
CA ILE A 289 63.12 17.31 9.02
C ILE A 289 64.41 18.13 8.89
N VAL A 290 64.37 19.32 8.27
CA VAL A 290 65.53 20.23 8.23
C VAL A 290 65.09 21.64 8.63
N LEU A 291 64.87 21.83 9.93
CA LEU A 291 65.09 23.05 10.72
C LEU A 291 64.91 22.72 12.20
#